data_AF-A0A7K0TVW8-F1
#
_entry.id   AF-A0A7K0TVW8-F1
#
_cell.length_a   1.000
_cell.length_b   1.000
_cell.length_c   1.000
_cell.angle_alpha   90.00
_cell.angle_beta   90.00
_cell.angle_gamma   90.00
#
_symmetry.space_group_name_H-M   'P 1'
#
loop_
_entity.id
_entity.type
_entity.pdbx_description
1 polymer ?
#
loop_
_entity_poly.entity_id
_entity_poly.type
_entity_poly.pdbx_seq_one_letter_code
_entity_poly.pdbx_strand_id
1 'polypeptide(L)'
;MAQKSKTVVLNTSGVSFQDVIDVARYGAKVEISDEAKKAIDASRKYIDDYTKGGKAIYGVSTGFGALADKFIEPGDRVQLQKSLIRSHAAGVGAPVEREVVRALIFLRLRTMTSGRTGVRYELAKTYADFLNANLTPVVPEFGSLGCSGDLAPLSHCALA
;
A
#
# COMPACT_ATOMS: atom_id res chain seq x y z
N MET A 1 -29.89 -11.73 -6.81
CA MET A 1 -29.75 -11.16 -8.17
C MET A 1 -28.27 -10.85 -8.38
N ALA A 2 -27.64 -11.35 -9.44
CA ALA A 2 -26.24 -11.06 -9.72
C ALA A 2 -26.11 -9.58 -10.10
N GLN A 3 -25.54 -8.77 -9.20
CA GLN A 3 -25.34 -7.36 -9.42
C GLN A 3 -24.33 -7.18 -10.56
N LYS A 4 -24.68 -6.37 -11.57
CA LYS A 4 -23.82 -6.04 -12.70
C LYS A 4 -22.45 -5.61 -12.13
N SER A 5 -21.38 -6.32 -12.48
CA SER A 5 -20.03 -6.08 -11.94
C SER A 5 -19.61 -4.64 -12.24
N LYS A 6 -19.79 -3.73 -11.27
CA LYS A 6 -19.30 -2.35 -11.35
C LYS A 6 -17.77 -2.40 -11.41
N THR A 7 -17.17 -1.55 -12.25
CA THR A 7 -15.72 -1.32 -12.27
C THR A 7 -15.44 0.08 -11.75
N VAL A 8 -14.51 0.16 -10.81
CA VAL A 8 -13.94 1.40 -10.28
C VAL A 8 -12.56 1.58 -10.90
N VAL A 9 -12.38 2.64 -11.67
CA VAL A 9 -11.10 2.98 -12.31
C VAL A 9 -10.37 4.01 -11.46
N LEU A 10 -9.17 3.68 -10.99
CA LEU A 10 -8.31 4.58 -10.23
C LEU A 10 -7.42 5.40 -11.16
N ASN A 11 -7.62 6.71 -11.13
CA ASN A 11 -6.76 7.70 -11.77
C ASN A 11 -5.75 8.30 -10.77
N THR A 12 -5.03 9.33 -11.19
CA THR A 12 -4.10 10.10 -10.33
C THR A 12 -4.83 10.87 -9.23
N SER A 13 -6.11 11.15 -9.43
CA SER A 13 -7.01 11.81 -8.48
C SER A 13 -8.44 11.31 -8.66
N GLY A 14 -9.32 11.68 -7.73
CA GLY A 14 -10.73 11.27 -7.75
C GLY A 14 -10.94 9.84 -7.24
N VAL A 15 -11.68 9.73 -6.15
CA VAL A 15 -12.35 8.52 -5.62
C VAL A 15 -13.52 9.04 -4.79
N SER A 16 -14.71 8.48 -4.99
CA SER A 16 -15.88 8.83 -4.18
C SER A 16 -16.02 7.89 -2.97
N PHE A 17 -16.80 8.31 -1.96
CA PHE A 17 -17.19 7.42 -0.87
C PHE A 17 -17.94 6.19 -1.38
N GLN A 18 -18.74 6.34 -2.43
CA GLN A 18 -19.47 5.23 -3.03
C GLN A 18 -18.54 4.19 -3.64
N ASP A 19 -17.44 4.61 -4.26
CA ASP A 19 -16.46 3.66 -4.83
C ASP A 19 -15.78 2.83 -3.75
N VAL A 20 -15.48 3.44 -2.58
CA VAL A 20 -14.96 2.69 -1.42
C VAL A 20 -15.96 1.64 -0.98
N ILE A 21 -17.25 2.01 -0.85
CA ILE A 21 -18.33 1.09 -0.46
C ILE A 21 -18.47 -0.04 -1.48
N ASP A 22 -18.46 0.28 -2.77
CA ASP A 22 -18.68 -0.69 -3.84
C ASP A 22 -17.55 -1.72 -3.92
N VAL A 23 -16.30 -1.30 -3.71
CA VAL A 23 -15.17 -2.22 -3.64
C VAL A 23 -15.20 -3.02 -2.34
N ALA A 24 -15.40 -2.36 -1.19
CA ALA A 24 -15.32 -3.00 0.12
C ALA A 24 -16.43 -4.03 0.35
N ARG A 25 -17.68 -3.67 0.04
CA ARG A 25 -18.89 -4.44 0.37
C ARG A 25 -19.44 -5.23 -0.81
N TYR A 26 -19.44 -4.65 -2.01
CA TYR A 26 -20.15 -5.21 -3.18
C TYR A 26 -19.23 -5.85 -4.22
N GLY A 27 -17.91 -5.90 -3.99
CA GLY A 27 -16.96 -6.61 -4.84
C GLY A 27 -16.77 -5.99 -6.22
N ALA A 28 -16.94 -4.66 -6.35
CA ALA A 28 -16.61 -3.96 -7.60
C ALA A 28 -15.16 -4.25 -8.03
N LYS A 29 -14.96 -4.45 -9.34
CA LYS A 29 -13.63 -4.63 -9.91
C LYS A 29 -12.85 -3.33 -9.84
N VAL A 30 -11.55 -3.43 -9.61
CA VAL A 30 -10.63 -2.30 -9.55
C VAL A 30 -9.67 -2.36 -10.73
N GLU A 31 -9.58 -1.27 -11.46
CA GLU A 31 -8.64 -1.08 -12.56
C GLU A 31 -7.78 0.16 -12.30
N ILE A 32 -6.52 0.12 -12.73
CA ILE A 32 -5.60 1.27 -12.65
C ILE A 32 -5.53 1.86 -14.06
N SER A 33 -5.83 3.15 -14.22
CA SER A 33 -5.78 3.79 -15.52
C SER A 33 -4.35 3.92 -16.06
N ASP A 34 -4.21 4.07 -17.37
CA ASP A 34 -2.91 4.30 -18.00
C ASP A 34 -2.23 5.59 -17.50
N GLU A 35 -3.03 6.61 -17.17
CA GLU A 35 -2.53 7.84 -16.56
C GLU A 35 -1.90 7.57 -15.19
N ALA A 36 -2.60 6.84 -14.31
CA ALA A 36 -2.09 6.46 -13.00
C ALA A 36 -0.86 5.57 -13.10
N LYS A 37 -0.83 4.62 -14.04
CA LYS A 37 0.34 3.78 -14.31
C LYS A 37 1.56 4.63 -14.67
N LYS A 38 1.42 5.54 -15.64
CA LYS A 38 2.50 6.46 -16.03
C LYS A 38 2.99 7.30 -14.85
N ALA A 39 2.08 7.77 -13.99
CA ALA A 39 2.44 8.55 -12.81
C ALA A 39 3.21 7.72 -11.78
N ILE A 40 2.84 6.46 -11.54
CA ILE A 40 3.58 5.53 -10.68
C ILE A 40 4.99 5.30 -11.24
N ASP A 41 5.11 4.99 -12.53
CA ASP A 41 6.40 4.69 -13.17
C ASP A 41 7.34 5.90 -13.14
N ALA A 42 6.81 7.11 -13.38
CA ALA A 42 7.58 8.35 -13.27
C ALA A 42 8.08 8.58 -11.83
N SER A 43 7.22 8.35 -10.83
CA SER A 43 7.58 8.45 -9.41
C SER A 43 8.66 7.44 -9.02
N ARG A 44 8.56 6.20 -9.50
CA ARG A 44 9.54 5.14 -9.25
C ARG A 44 10.90 5.51 -9.85
N LYS A 45 10.91 5.95 -11.11
CA LYS A 45 12.14 6.42 -11.77
C LYS A 45 12.80 7.55 -11.00
N TYR A 46 12.03 8.50 -10.50
CA TYR A 46 12.56 9.58 -9.65
C TYR A 46 13.27 9.03 -8.41
N ILE A 47 12.68 8.07 -7.69
CA ILE A 47 13.33 7.46 -6.52
C ILE A 47 14.58 6.68 -6.93
N ASP A 48 14.54 5.91 -8.03
CA ASP A 48 15.72 5.16 -8.51
C ASP A 48 16.90 6.10 -8.80
N ASP A 49 16.65 7.23 -9.46
CA ASP A 49 17.68 8.22 -9.73
C ASP A 49 18.13 8.95 -8.46
N TYR A 50 17.19 9.29 -7.56
CA TYR A 50 17.50 9.97 -6.28
C TYR A 50 18.38 9.12 -5.37
N THR A 51 18.22 7.79 -5.37
CA THR A 51 19.02 6.88 -4.54
C THR A 51 20.48 6.72 -5.00
N LYS A 52 20.82 7.16 -6.21
CA LYS A 52 22.20 7.14 -6.72
C LYS A 52 23.05 8.29 -6.16
N GLY A 53 22.42 9.40 -5.75
CA GLY A 53 23.09 10.66 -5.39
C GLY A 53 23.80 10.69 -4.04
N GLY A 54 24.03 9.55 -3.38
CA GLY A 54 24.72 9.46 -2.08
C GLY A 54 23.99 10.07 -0.88
N LYS A 55 22.89 10.79 -1.10
CA LYS A 55 22.09 11.43 -0.05
C LYS A 55 21.33 10.39 0.77
N ALA A 56 21.29 10.60 2.09
CA ALA A 56 20.46 9.83 3.00
C ALA A 56 18.97 10.12 2.75
N ILE A 57 18.17 9.07 2.63
CA ILE A 57 16.74 9.12 2.31
C ILE A 57 16.03 8.20 3.29
N TYR A 58 15.13 8.79 4.08
CA TYR A 58 14.37 8.09 5.10
C TYR A 58 13.65 6.86 4.54
N GLY A 59 13.87 5.70 5.17
CA GLY A 59 13.25 4.45 4.79
C GLY A 59 13.69 3.88 3.43
N VAL A 60 14.71 4.47 2.78
CA VAL A 60 15.31 3.94 1.54
C VAL A 60 16.79 3.67 1.73
N SER A 61 17.57 4.66 2.16
CA SER A 61 18.99 4.53 2.50
C SER A 61 19.28 4.77 3.98
N THR A 62 18.24 4.97 4.80
CA THR A 62 18.35 4.97 6.26
C THR A 62 17.30 4.06 6.92
N GLY A 63 17.44 3.85 8.22
CA GLY A 63 16.47 3.13 9.04
C GLY A 63 15.16 3.89 9.27
N PHE A 64 14.36 3.39 10.21
CA PHE A 64 13.03 3.92 10.54
C PHE A 64 12.94 4.36 11.99
N GLY A 65 12.08 5.33 12.30
CA GLY A 65 11.86 5.80 13.67
C GLY A 65 13.15 6.23 14.36
N ALA A 66 13.47 5.65 15.51
CA ALA A 66 14.70 5.93 16.26
C ALA A 66 16.01 5.63 15.48
N LEU A 67 15.93 4.90 14.37
CA LEU A 67 17.07 4.58 13.50
C LEU A 67 17.07 5.41 12.21
N ALA A 68 16.32 6.51 12.14
CA ALA A 68 16.21 7.36 10.96
C ALA A 68 17.55 7.92 10.47
N ASP A 69 18.50 8.12 11.39
CA ASP A 69 19.83 8.68 11.08
C ASP A 69 20.88 7.60 10.73
N LYS A 70 20.51 6.32 10.83
CA LYS A 70 21.42 5.21 10.54
C LYS A 70 21.41 4.89 9.04
N PHE A 71 22.54 5.11 8.37
CA PHE A 71 22.72 4.74 6.97
C PHE A 71 22.66 3.22 6.77
N ILE A 72 22.09 2.79 5.64
CA ILE A 72 21.93 1.40 5.25
C ILE A 72 22.58 1.17 3.88
N GLU A 73 23.54 0.25 3.88
CA GLU A 73 24.26 -0.17 2.68
C GLU A 73 23.32 -0.73 1.62
N PRO A 74 23.55 -0.47 0.32
CA PRO A 74 22.69 -0.93 -0.76
C PRO A 74 22.35 -2.43 -0.72
N GLY A 75 23.30 -3.28 -0.32
CA GLY A 75 23.11 -4.73 -0.20
C GLY A 75 22.08 -5.14 0.85
N ASP A 76 21.91 -4.34 1.90
CA ASP A 76 21.02 -4.64 3.03
C ASP A 76 19.61 -4.07 2.86
N ARG A 77 19.39 -3.18 1.89
CA ARG A 77 18.11 -2.44 1.73
C ARG A 77 16.93 -3.36 1.47
N VAL A 78 17.11 -4.45 0.73
CA VAL A 78 16.03 -5.44 0.51
C VAL A 78 15.65 -6.12 1.83
N GLN A 79 16.65 -6.51 2.63
CA GLN A 79 16.42 -7.13 3.92
C GLN A 79 15.80 -6.16 4.91
N LEU A 80 16.22 -4.89 4.89
CA LEU A 80 15.62 -3.81 5.68
C LEU A 80 14.10 -3.72 5.43
N GLN A 81 13.66 -3.68 4.17
CA GLN A 81 12.22 -3.59 3.85
C GLN A 81 11.45 -4.84 4.31
N LYS A 82 12.02 -6.04 4.19
CA LYS A 82 11.40 -7.28 4.72
C LYS A 82 11.28 -7.24 6.23
N SER A 83 12.33 -6.81 6.93
CA SER A 83 12.34 -6.66 8.38
C SER A 83 11.34 -5.60 8.87
N LEU A 84 11.15 -4.51 8.12
CA LEU A 84 10.14 -3.50 8.42
C LEU A 84 8.75 -4.14 8.48
N ILE A 85 8.33 -4.82 7.42
CA ILE A 85 7.00 -5.46 7.36
C ILE A 85 6.82 -6.46 8.51
N ARG A 86 7.81 -7.31 8.76
CA ARG A 86 7.73 -8.32 9.83
C ARG A 86 7.68 -7.73 11.23
N SER A 87 8.49 -6.71 11.50
CA SER A 87 8.52 -6.07 12.83
C SER A 87 7.28 -5.24 13.11
N HIS A 88 6.64 -4.68 12.07
CA HIS A 88 5.47 -3.83 12.22
C HIS A 88 4.14 -4.59 12.11
N ALA A 89 4.12 -5.83 11.59
CA ALA A 89 2.97 -6.73 11.66
C ALA A 89 2.70 -7.26 13.10
N ALA A 90 2.72 -6.35 14.08
CA ALA A 90 2.61 -6.61 15.51
C ALA A 90 1.18 -6.39 16.06
N GLY A 91 0.17 -6.41 15.17
CA GLY A 91 -1.23 -6.29 15.57
C GLY A 91 -1.71 -7.46 16.44
N VAL A 92 -2.66 -7.20 17.33
CA VAL A 92 -3.26 -8.18 18.26
C VAL A 92 -4.78 -8.02 18.35
N GLY A 93 -5.46 -8.99 18.96
CA GLY A 93 -6.92 -8.97 19.12
C GLY A 93 -7.65 -9.74 18.03
N ALA A 94 -8.97 -9.55 17.97
CA ALA A 94 -9.81 -10.20 16.98
C ALA A 94 -9.51 -9.68 15.56
N PRO A 95 -9.71 -10.49 14.51
CA PRO A 95 -9.70 -10.01 13.14
C PRO A 95 -10.74 -8.91 12.91
N VAL A 96 -10.31 -7.82 12.27
CA VAL A 96 -11.17 -6.75 11.77
C VAL A 96 -12.06 -7.27 10.64
N GLU A 97 -13.25 -6.68 10.48
CA GLU A 97 -14.23 -7.05 9.48
C GLU A 97 -13.65 -6.95 8.06
N ARG A 98 -14.02 -7.92 7.22
CA ARG A 98 -13.56 -8.04 5.83
C ARG A 98 -13.71 -6.74 5.04
N GLU A 99 -14.84 -6.06 5.18
CA GLU A 99 -15.12 -4.82 4.44
C GLU A 99 -14.15 -3.68 4.82
N VAL A 100 -13.77 -3.59 6.09
CA VAL A 100 -12.82 -2.57 6.59
C VAL A 100 -11.43 -2.85 6.02
N VAL A 101 -10.98 -4.10 6.03
CA VAL A 101 -9.67 -4.48 5.46
C VAL A 101 -9.64 -4.27 3.94
N ARG A 102 -10.75 -4.56 3.23
CA ARG A 102 -10.85 -4.28 1.79
C ARG A 102 -10.81 -2.78 1.50
N ALA A 103 -11.50 -1.97 2.31
CA ALA A 103 -11.43 -0.52 2.22
C ALA A 103 -10.00 -0.01 2.47
N LEU A 104 -9.29 -0.56 3.46
CA LEU A 104 -7.89 -0.23 3.76
C LEU A 104 -6.98 -0.50 2.56
N ILE A 105 -7.07 -1.68 1.95
CA ILE A 105 -6.28 -2.05 0.76
C ILE A 105 -6.61 -1.13 -0.42
N PHE A 106 -7.89 -0.87 -0.66
CA PHE A 106 -8.34 0.01 -1.76
C PHE A 106 -7.85 1.45 -1.59
N LEU A 107 -7.96 2.01 -0.39
CA LEU A 107 -7.48 3.36 -0.09
C LEU A 107 -5.95 3.44 -0.14
N ARG A 108 -5.25 2.38 0.27
CA ARG A 108 -3.80 2.30 0.13
C ARG A 108 -3.37 2.27 -1.33
N LEU A 109 -4.07 1.48 -2.16
CA LEU A 109 -3.88 1.45 -3.60
C LEU A 109 -4.14 2.83 -4.23
N ARG A 110 -5.23 3.51 -3.86
CA ARG A 110 -5.50 4.88 -4.32
C ARG A 110 -4.35 5.84 -3.99
N THR A 111 -3.75 5.72 -2.81
CA THR A 111 -2.59 6.54 -2.46
C THR A 111 -1.39 6.23 -3.37
N MET A 112 -1.18 4.97 -3.76
CA MET A 112 -0.17 4.60 -4.74
C MET A 112 -0.45 5.21 -6.12
N THR A 113 -1.69 5.17 -6.60
CA THR A 113 -2.08 5.69 -7.93
C THR A 113 -1.94 7.20 -8.08
N SER A 114 -1.80 7.94 -6.97
CA SER A 114 -1.48 9.38 -7.01
C SER A 114 -0.12 9.71 -7.64
N GLY A 115 0.77 8.73 -7.81
CA GLY A 115 2.12 8.94 -8.38
C GLY A 115 3.08 9.68 -7.43
N ARG A 116 2.79 9.70 -6.12
CA ARG A 116 3.59 10.43 -5.11
C ARG A 116 4.21 9.53 -4.05
N THR A 117 4.20 8.22 -4.26
CA THR A 117 4.68 7.22 -3.28
C THR A 117 6.01 6.58 -3.66
N GLY A 118 6.37 6.60 -4.95
CA GLY A 118 7.58 5.96 -5.44
C GLY A 118 7.55 4.43 -5.39
N VAL A 119 6.38 3.78 -5.34
CA VAL A 119 6.30 2.31 -5.42
C VAL A 119 6.50 1.81 -6.85
N ARG A 120 6.78 0.52 -7.01
CA ARG A 120 6.76 -0.13 -8.34
C ARG A 120 5.32 -0.38 -8.79
N TYR A 121 5.04 -0.31 -10.09
CA TYR A 121 3.71 -0.57 -10.62
C TYR A 121 3.21 -1.99 -10.28
N GLU A 122 4.09 -2.99 -10.27
CA GLU A 122 3.69 -4.36 -9.93
C GLU A 122 3.11 -4.47 -8.52
N LEU A 123 3.56 -3.64 -7.58
CA LEU A 123 3.00 -3.61 -6.22
C LEU A 123 1.57 -3.06 -6.23
N ALA A 124 1.33 -1.94 -6.91
CA ALA A 124 -0.01 -1.37 -7.05
C ALA A 124 -0.94 -2.34 -7.78
N LYS A 125 -0.46 -2.98 -8.85
CA LYS A 125 -1.22 -4.01 -9.57
C LYS A 125 -1.56 -5.19 -8.66
N THR A 126 -0.63 -5.66 -7.83
CA THR A 126 -0.87 -6.76 -6.88
C THR A 126 -2.00 -6.43 -5.91
N TYR A 127 -2.09 -5.19 -5.42
CA TYR A 127 -3.20 -4.74 -4.56
C TYR A 127 -4.54 -4.78 -5.30
N ALA A 128 -4.58 -4.34 -6.57
CA ALA A 128 -5.78 -4.44 -7.39
C ALA A 128 -6.19 -5.90 -7.63
N ASP A 129 -5.21 -6.76 -7.93
CA ASP A 129 -5.42 -8.18 -8.16
C ASP A 129 -5.98 -8.88 -6.90
N PHE A 130 -5.48 -8.55 -5.70
CA PHE A 130 -6.01 -9.04 -4.42
C PHE A 130 -7.49 -8.69 -4.24
N LEU A 131 -7.85 -7.43 -4.48
CA LEU A 131 -9.23 -6.96 -4.36
C LEU A 131 -10.15 -7.68 -5.36
N ASN A 132 -9.69 -7.82 -6.61
CA ASN A 132 -10.40 -8.47 -7.71
C ASN A 132 -10.54 -9.98 -7.54
N ALA A 133 -9.57 -10.63 -6.88
CA ALA A 133 -9.63 -12.04 -6.50
C ALA A 133 -10.47 -12.30 -5.25
N ASN A 134 -11.10 -11.27 -4.67
CA ASN A 134 -11.84 -11.33 -3.42
C ASN A 134 -11.03 -11.81 -2.20
N LEU A 135 -9.69 -11.72 -2.27
CA LEU A 135 -8.80 -12.03 -1.17
C LEU A 135 -8.83 -10.90 -0.14
N THR A 136 -8.77 -11.26 1.14
CA THR A 136 -8.72 -10.28 2.22
C THR A 136 -7.78 -10.79 3.32
N PRO A 137 -6.65 -10.12 3.55
CA PRO A 137 -5.73 -10.46 4.63
C PRO A 137 -6.42 -10.43 5.98
N VAL A 138 -5.93 -11.24 6.91
CA VAL A 138 -6.35 -11.17 8.31
C VAL A 138 -5.58 -10.02 8.97
N VAL A 139 -6.31 -9.05 9.49
CA VAL A 139 -5.75 -7.88 10.18
C VAL A 139 -6.33 -7.83 11.59
N PRO A 140 -5.51 -7.93 12.65
CA PRO A 140 -5.99 -7.77 14.02
C PRO A 140 -6.41 -6.34 14.35
N GLU A 141 -7.37 -6.18 15.25
CA GLU A 141 -8.02 -4.90 15.60
C GLU A 141 -7.09 -3.88 16.29
N PHE A 142 -6.15 -4.33 17.12
CA PHE A 142 -5.29 -3.45 17.91
C PHE A 142 -3.83 -3.46 17.44
N GLY A 143 -3.11 -2.38 17.74
CA GLY A 143 -1.66 -2.27 17.54
C GLY A 143 -1.21 -1.03 16.76
N SER A 144 -2.11 -0.35 16.06
CA SER A 144 -1.82 0.97 15.47
C SER A 144 -1.97 2.06 16.52
N LEU A 145 -1.08 3.07 16.48
CA LEU A 145 -1.22 4.31 17.26
C LEU A 145 -1.92 5.43 16.48
N GLY A 146 -2.13 5.27 15.17
CA GLY A 146 -2.73 6.28 14.29
C GLY A 146 -1.88 7.54 14.05
N CYS A 147 -0.83 7.81 14.84
CA CYS A 147 -0.03 9.05 14.74
C CYS A 147 0.93 9.11 13.55
N SER A 148 1.42 7.97 13.05
CA SER A 148 2.37 7.89 11.92
C SER A 148 1.79 7.14 10.72
N GLY A 149 0.46 7.07 10.67
CA GLY A 149 -0.29 6.17 9.80
C GLY A 149 -0.50 4.79 10.41
N ASP A 150 -1.31 3.98 9.74
CA ASP A 150 -1.75 2.68 10.22
C ASP A 150 -0.75 1.57 9.92
N LEU A 151 0.45 1.70 10.50
CA LEU A 151 1.60 0.84 10.21
C LEU A 151 1.33 -0.63 10.51
N ALA A 152 0.74 -0.94 11.67
CA ALA A 152 0.46 -2.32 12.06
C ALA A 152 -0.50 -3.04 11.10
N PRO A 153 -1.70 -2.52 10.83
CA PRO A 153 -2.62 -3.20 9.91
C PRO A 153 -2.13 -3.21 8.46
N LEU A 154 -1.47 -2.14 7.98
CA LEU A 154 -0.89 -2.13 6.63
C LEU A 154 0.28 -3.13 6.48
N SER A 155 1.03 -3.39 7.56
CA SER A 155 2.10 -4.40 7.55
C SER A 155 1.53 -5.82 7.49
N HIS A 156 0.41 -6.09 8.16
CA HIS A 156 -0.33 -7.35 7.99
C HIS A 156 -0.81 -7.52 6.55
N CYS A 157 -1.34 -6.47 5.91
CA CYS A 157 -1.71 -6.53 4.50
C CYS A 157 -0.52 -6.77 3.56
N ALA A 158 0.65 -6.20 3.86
CA ALA A 158 1.85 -6.35 3.04
C ALA A 158 2.57 -7.71 3.22
N LEU A 159 2.28 -8.41 4.32
CA LEU A 159 2.85 -9.72 4.63
C LEU A 159 2.11 -10.87 3.92
N ALA A 160 0.81 -10.69 3.64
CA ALA A 160 -0.06 -11.64 2.95
C ALA A 160 0.25 -11.80 1.46
#